data_AF-A0A0U5IL31-F1
#
_entry.id   AF-A0A0U5IL31-F1
#
_cell.length_a   1.000
_cell.length_b   1.000
_cell.length_c   1.000
_cell.angle_alpha   90.00
_cell.angle_beta   90.00
_cell.angle_gamma   90.00
#
_symmetry.space_group_name_H-M   'P 1'
#
loop_
_entity.id
_entity.type
_entity.pdbx_description
1 polymer ?
#
loop_
_entity_poly.entity_id
_entity_poly.type
_entity_poly.pdbx_seq_one_letter_code
_entity_poly.pdbx_strand_id
1 'polypeptide(L)'
;MESIGIKALQTNPSVLGQVLDRGEYLLITRRGKPIGIAAAFDDALIDLGFRKWIAIRSFQSGDLSLGQTARVFEKSREEMMRLLGELGVPIADYDLAEEVETLERLGRL
;
A
#
# COMPACT_ATOMS: atom_id res chain seq x y z
N MET A 1 8.89 -1.05 1.94
CA MET A 1 8.50 -1.22 3.36
C MET A 1 9.50 -0.49 4.24
N GLU A 2 9.06 0.53 4.99
CA GLU A 2 9.93 1.26 5.92
C GLU A 2 10.10 0.48 7.24
N SER A 3 11.31 0.52 7.83
CA SER A 3 11.57 -0.10 9.13
C SER A 3 12.47 0.76 10.01
N ILE A 4 12.23 0.74 11.32
CA ILE A 4 13.00 1.49 12.30
C ILE A 4 13.39 0.62 13.49
N GLY A 5 14.59 0.84 14.03
CA GLY A 5 15.00 0.25 15.30
C GLY A 5 14.30 0.95 16.47
N ILE A 6 13.83 0.18 17.46
CA ILE A 6 13.14 0.72 18.65
C ILE A 6 13.96 1.78 19.40
N LYS A 7 15.29 1.66 19.40
CA LYS A 7 16.18 2.70 19.97
C LYS A 7 16.16 4.00 19.18
N ALA A 8 16.13 3.92 17.85
CA ALA A 8 16.05 5.10 16.98
C ALA A 8 14.69 5.81 17.12
N LEU A 9 13.64 5.03 17.33
CA LEU A 9 12.30 5.56 17.60
C LEU A 9 12.23 6.36 18.92
N GLN A 10 12.95 5.92 19.96
CA GLN A 10 13.05 6.66 21.23
C GLN A 10 13.74 8.02 21.07
N THR A 11 14.73 8.10 20.18
CA THR A 11 15.50 9.33 19.93
C THR A 11 14.86 10.25 18.91
N ASN A 12 14.00 9.73 18.04
CA ASN A 12 13.30 10.48 16.99
C ASN A 12 11.86 9.97 16.82
N PRO A 13 10.96 10.26 17.76
CA PRO A 13 9.59 9.74 17.73
C PRO A 13 8.74 10.34 16.60
N SER A 14 9.10 11.51 16.06
CA SER A 14 8.33 12.16 14.99
C SER A 14 8.28 11.35 13.70
N VAL A 15 9.24 10.45 13.46
CA VAL A 15 9.20 9.53 12.32
C VAL A 15 7.93 8.69 12.34
N LEU A 16 7.46 8.29 13.53
CA LEU A 16 6.20 7.56 13.66
C LEU A 16 5.02 8.38 13.14
N GLY A 17 4.88 9.62 13.62
CA GLY A 17 3.81 10.52 13.18
C GLY A 17 3.84 10.74 11.67
N GLN A 18 5.02 11.02 11.11
CA GLN A 18 5.19 11.23 9.68
C GLN A 18 4.77 10.03 8.83
N VAL A 19 5.04 8.80 9.27
CA VAL A 19 4.62 7.58 8.54
C VAL A 19 3.10 7.40 8.65
N LEU A 20 2.54 7.56 9.85
CA LEU A 20 1.11 7.38 10.09
C LEU A 20 0.26 8.45 9.38
N ASP A 21 0.72 9.70 9.34
CA ASP A 21 0.06 10.81 8.65
C ASP A 21 0.00 10.61 7.13
N ARG A 22 0.94 9.84 6.56
CA ARG A 22 0.90 9.43 5.14
C ARG A 22 -0.03 8.24 4.87
N GLY A 23 -0.68 7.69 5.90
CA GLY A 23 -1.51 6.49 5.76
C GLY A 23 -0.69 5.20 5.59
N GLU A 24 0.60 5.22 5.93
CA GLU A 24 1.52 4.10 5.77
C GLU A 24 1.67 3.28 7.07
N TYR A 25 2.55 2.27 7.03
CA TYR A 25 2.91 1.46 8.20
C TYR A 25 4.42 1.37 8.38
N LEU A 26 4.83 1.18 9.63
CA LEU A 26 6.23 1.13 10.04
C LEU A 26 6.55 -0.18 10.75
N LEU A 27 7.55 -0.90 10.28
CA LEU A 27 8.06 -2.10 10.96
C LEU A 27 9.04 -1.71 12.07
N ILE A 28 8.72 -2.08 13.31
CA ILE A 28 9.56 -1.78 14.48
C ILE A 28 10.45 -2.99 14.76
N THR A 29 11.75 -2.76 14.85
CA THR A 29 12.76 -3.80 15.04
C THR A 29 13.55 -3.63 16.34
N ARG A 30 14.08 -4.73 16.87
CA ARG A 30 15.05 -4.74 17.97
C ARG A 30 16.19 -5.67 17.58
N ARG A 31 17.41 -5.12 17.48
CA ARG A 31 18.60 -5.87 17.04
C ARG A 31 18.36 -6.59 15.70
N GLY A 32 17.74 -5.89 14.74
CA GLY A 32 17.41 -6.42 13.41
C GLY A 32 16.21 -7.37 13.34
N LYS A 33 15.61 -7.75 14.48
CA LYS A 33 14.43 -8.63 14.51
C LYS A 33 13.14 -7.81 14.59
N PRO A 34 12.11 -8.09 13.77
CA PRO A 34 10.79 -7.48 13.92
C PRO A 34 10.21 -7.79 15.30
N ILE A 35 9.68 -6.76 15.97
CA ILE A 35 9.04 -6.90 17.29
C ILE A 35 7.65 -6.27 17.34
N GLY A 36 7.29 -5.47 16.34
CA GLY A 36 6.02 -4.79 16.28
C GLY A 36 5.86 -4.06 14.96
N ILE A 37 4.65 -3.57 14.74
CA ILE A 37 4.27 -2.81 13.56
C ILE A 37 3.30 -1.73 14.02
N ALA A 38 3.52 -0.52 13.53
CA ALA A 38 2.56 0.58 13.66
C ALA A 38 1.90 0.79 12.31
N ALA A 39 0.58 0.91 12.29
CA ALA A 39 -0.20 1.12 11.08
C ALA A 39 -1.07 2.36 11.27
N ALA A 40 -1.20 3.17 10.22
CA ALA A 40 -2.17 4.25 10.22
C ALA A 40 -3.57 3.70 10.49
N PHE A 41 -4.32 4.43 11.31
CA PHE A 41 -5.67 4.03 11.72
C PHE A 41 -6.68 4.74 10.82
N ASP A 42 -7.14 4.04 9.79
CA ASP A 42 -8.10 4.52 8.80
C ASP A 42 -9.29 3.54 8.65
N ASP A 43 -10.35 3.95 7.98
CA ASP A 43 -11.55 3.11 7.79
C ASP A 43 -11.21 1.82 7.02
N ALA A 44 -10.29 1.89 6.06
CA ALA A 44 -9.83 0.73 5.32
C ALA A 44 -9.18 -0.33 6.23
N LEU A 45 -8.48 0.07 7.29
CA LEU A 45 -7.89 -0.84 8.28
C LEU A 45 -8.99 -1.62 9.01
N ILE A 46 -10.08 -0.93 9.36
CA ILE A 46 -11.22 -1.50 10.07
C ILE A 46 -11.98 -2.47 9.16
N ASP A 47 -12.30 -2.04 7.94
CA ASP A 47 -13.14 -2.79 7.01
C ASP A 47 -12.42 -4.00 6.41
N LEU A 48 -11.15 -3.84 6.03
CA LEU A 48 -10.36 -4.93 5.44
C LEU A 48 -9.75 -5.85 6.50
N GLY A 49 -9.54 -5.31 7.70
CA GLY A 49 -8.71 -5.94 8.72
C GLY A 49 -7.21 -5.86 8.39
N PHE A 50 -6.41 -6.02 9.44
CA PHE A 50 -4.97 -5.76 9.43
C PHE A 50 -4.19 -6.43 8.29
N ARG A 51 -4.42 -7.73 8.04
CA ARG A 51 -3.67 -8.51 7.04
C ARG A 51 -3.91 -8.01 5.61
N LYS A 52 -5.17 -7.77 5.26
CA LYS A 52 -5.56 -7.31 3.92
C LYS A 52 -5.16 -5.85 3.72
N TRP A 53 -5.34 -5.02 4.74
CA TRP A 53 -4.89 -3.63 4.72
C TRP A 53 -3.38 -3.52 4.46
N ILE A 54 -2.54 -4.30 5.18
CA ILE A 54 -1.10 -4.33 4.90
C ILE A 54 -0.83 -4.76 3.46
N ALA A 55 -1.52 -5.78 2.95
CA ALA A 55 -1.27 -6.24 1.58
C ALA A 55 -1.59 -5.17 0.53
N ILE A 56 -2.61 -4.33 0.75
CA ILE A 56 -2.89 -3.17 -0.10
C ILE A 56 -1.76 -2.14 0.02
N ARG A 57 -1.36 -1.76 1.24
CA ARG A 57 -0.29 -0.79 1.45
C ARG A 57 1.05 -1.27 0.86
N SER A 58 1.37 -2.55 1.02
CA SER A 58 2.56 -3.18 0.42
C SER A 58 2.49 -3.27 -1.11
N PHE A 59 1.29 -3.38 -1.69
CA PHE A 59 1.11 -3.28 -3.14
C PHE A 59 1.40 -1.85 -3.62
N GLN A 60 0.84 -0.86 -2.94
CA GLN A 60 1.04 0.57 -3.24
C GLN A 60 2.51 1.00 -3.14
N SER A 61 3.26 0.44 -2.18
CA SER A 61 4.70 0.69 -2.03
C SER A 61 5.59 -0.15 -2.96
N GLY A 62 5.01 -1.02 -3.79
CA GLY A 62 5.75 -1.91 -4.70
C GLY A 62 6.41 -3.13 -4.04
N ASP A 63 6.17 -3.37 -2.74
CA ASP A 63 6.71 -4.53 -2.01
C ASP A 63 5.98 -5.85 -2.35
N LEU A 64 4.71 -5.77 -2.76
CA LEU A 64 3.92 -6.91 -3.25
C LEU A 64 3.46 -6.68 -4.69
N SER A 65 3.61 -7.70 -5.52
CA SER A 65 2.99 -7.72 -6.86
C SER A 65 1.47 -7.95 -6.78
N LEU A 66 0.74 -7.54 -7.83
CA LEU A 66 -0.70 -7.83 -7.97
C LEU A 66 -1.05 -9.29 -7.70
N GLY A 67 -0.24 -10.22 -8.22
CA GLY A 67 -0.47 -11.66 -8.01
C GLY A 67 -0.27 -12.12 -6.57
N GLN A 68 0.66 -11.51 -5.82
CA GLN A 68 0.84 -11.80 -4.40
C GLN A 68 -0.31 -11.21 -3.58
N THR A 69 -0.72 -9.98 -3.88
CA THR A 69 -1.86 -9.33 -3.22
C THR A 69 -3.15 -10.12 -3.47
N ALA A 70 -3.42 -10.54 -4.71
CA ALA A 70 -4.58 -11.37 -5.05
C ALA A 70 -4.67 -12.65 -4.21
N ARG A 71 -3.54 -13.29 -3.92
CA ARG A 71 -3.49 -14.49 -3.04
C ARG A 71 -3.87 -14.17 -1.59
N VAL A 72 -3.51 -12.99 -1.06
CA VAL A 72 -3.92 -12.59 0.30
C VAL A 72 -5.44 -12.43 0.38
N PHE A 73 -6.05 -11.95 -0.71
CA PHE A 73 -7.49 -11.75 -0.84
C PHE A 73 -8.25 -13.00 -1.31
N GLU A 74 -7.55 -14.09 -1.60
CA GLU A 74 -8.14 -15.33 -2.16
C GLU A 74 -8.92 -15.07 -3.44
N LYS A 75 -8.38 -14.20 -4.29
CA LYS A 75 -8.98 -13.75 -5.56
C LYS A 75 -8.07 -14.08 -6.75
N SER A 76 -8.67 -14.15 -7.93
CA SER A 76 -7.93 -14.09 -9.20
C SER A 76 -7.28 -12.71 -9.37
N ARG A 77 -6.32 -12.61 -10.30
CA ARG A 77 -5.69 -11.31 -10.64
C ARG A 77 -6.71 -10.29 -11.14
N GLU A 78 -7.69 -10.74 -11.92
CA GLU A 78 -8.73 -9.88 -12.50
C GLU A 78 -9.70 -9.35 -11.44
N GLU A 79 -10.15 -10.21 -10.53
CA GLU A 79 -10.98 -9.79 -9.39
C GLU A 79 -10.20 -8.86 -8.45
N MET A 80 -8.90 -9.08 -8.28
CA MET A 80 -8.05 -8.20 -7.49
C MET A 80 -7.89 -6.82 -8.15
N MET A 81 -7.71 -6.75 -9.48
CA MET A 81 -7.66 -5.47 -10.19
C MET A 81 -8.96 -4.69 -10.01
N ARG A 82 -10.12 -5.34 -10.15
CA ARG A 82 -11.41 -4.69 -9.90
C ARG A 82 -11.52 -4.16 -8.47
N LEU A 83 -11.15 -4.98 -7.48
CA LEU A 83 -11.16 -4.57 -6.08
C LEU A 83 -10.22 -3.39 -5.81
N LEU A 84 -9.02 -3.37 -6.39
CA LEU A 84 -8.09 -2.25 -6.26
C LEU A 84 -8.71 -0.96 -6.83
N GLY A 85 -9.38 -1.05 -7.98
CA GLY A 85 -10.11 0.09 -8.56
C GLY A 85 -11.24 0.60 -7.66
N GLU A 86 -12.02 -0.29 -7.06
CA GLU A 86 -13.08 0.06 -6.10
C GLU A 86 -12.52 0.74 -4.83
N LEU A 87 -11.32 0.34 -4.40
CA LEU A 87 -10.60 0.91 -3.27
C LEU A 87 -9.84 2.21 -3.64
N GLY A 88 -9.93 2.68 -4.89
CA GLY A 88 -9.21 3.86 -5.37
C GLY A 88 -7.70 3.68 -5.40
N VAL A 89 -7.21 2.43 -5.45
CA VAL A 89 -5.79 2.09 -5.50
C VAL A 89 -5.34 2.03 -6.96
N PRO A 90 -4.41 2.91 -7.39
CA PRO A 90 -3.84 2.85 -8.74
C PRO A 90 -3.13 1.51 -8.98
N ILE A 91 -3.42 0.87 -10.11
CA ILE A 91 -2.88 -0.46 -10.48
C ILE A 91 -1.67 -0.33 -11.42
N ALA A 92 -1.58 0.82 -12.08
CA ALA A 92 -0.62 1.13 -13.12
C ALA A 92 0.07 2.45 -12.75
N ASP A 93 1.40 2.42 -12.68
CA ASP A 93 2.23 3.62 -12.80
C ASP A 93 2.47 3.84 -14.30
N TYR A 94 1.37 4.05 -15.03
CA TYR A 94 1.42 4.39 -16.45
C TYR A 94 1.11 5.88 -16.55
N ASP A 95 2.00 6.62 -17.20
CA ASP A 95 1.73 7.98 -17.62
C ASP A 95 0.56 7.93 -18.60
N LEU A 96 -0.64 8.30 -18.11
CA LEU A 96 -1.89 8.28 -18.87
C LEU A 96 -1.84 9.19 -20.11
N ALA A 97 -0.80 10.02 -20.26
CA ALA A 97 -0.60 10.89 -21.40
C ALA A 97 -0.68 10.14 -22.75
N GLU A 98 -0.03 8.97 -22.87
CA GLU A 98 -0.02 8.20 -24.12
C GLU A 98 -1.39 7.60 -24.47
N GLU A 99 -2.16 7.21 -23.44
CA GLU A 99 -3.50 6.64 -23.62
C GLU A 99 -4.55 7.71 -23.89
N VAL A 100 -4.43 8.89 -23.26
CA VAL A 100 -5.24 10.07 -23.57
C VAL A 100 -5.01 10.51 -25.02
N GLU A 101 -3.76 10.62 -25.46
CA GLU A 101 -3.42 10.93 -26.86
C GLU A 101 -3.99 9.88 -27.82
N THR A 102 -3.94 8.60 -27.43
CA THR A 102 -4.52 7.51 -28.22
C THR A 102 -6.04 7.61 -28.32
N LEU A 103 -6.73 7.98 -27.23
CA LEU A 103 -8.19 8.13 -27.20
C LEU A 103 -8.67 9.35 -27.99
N GLU A 104 -7.95 10.48 -27.93
CA GLU A 104 -8.19 11.66 -28.77
C GLU A 104 -8.05 11.30 -30.26
N ARG A 105 -6.99 10.56 -30.62
CA ARG A 105 -6.78 10.12 -32.01
C ARG A 105 -7.85 9.14 -32.51
N LEU A 106 -8.49 8.41 -31.60
CA LEU A 106 -9.62 7.52 -31.88
C LEU A 106 -10.98 8.24 -31.84
N GLY A 107 -11.02 9.54 -31.53
CA GLY A 107 -12.24 10.35 -31.44
C GLY A 107 -13.18 9.92 -30.32
N ARG A 108 -12.63 9.37 -29.22
CA ARG A 108 -13.40 8.88 -28.06
C ARG A 108 -13.37 9.83 -26.86
N LEU A 109 -12.72 10.97 -27.02
CA LEU A 109 -12.71 12.15 -26.15
C LEU A 109 -12.86 13.39 -27.04
#